data_AF-A0A1Q5DWP5-F1
#
_entry.id   AF-A0A1Q5DWP5-F1
#
_cell.length_a   1.000
_cell.length_b   1.000
_cell.length_c   1.000
_cell.angle_alpha   90.00
_cell.angle_beta   90.00
_cell.angle_gamma   90.00
#
_symmetry.space_group_name_H-M   'P 1'
#
loop_
_entity.id
_entity.type
_entity.pdbx_description
1 polymer ?
#
loop_
_entity_poly.entity_id
_entity_poly.type
_entity_poly.pdbx_seq_one_letter_code
_entity_poly.pdbx_strand_id
1 'polypeptide(L)'
;MTGTTAGRTDTATHRLPAWRAPAATRSNAVPAGAWWLWALGLATAASRTTNPLLLGLLVGVAGYVVAARRTDAPWARSYGMFIRIGLFVIAVRLLFSVFLGSPIPGTHTLFTLPEVPLPDWAKGVRIGGRVTAEQLLFALYDGAKLAALLICVGAANSLANPARLLKSLPGALYEAGVAVVVAMTFAPNMVADVLRLRTARRLRGRPTGGVRAVLQIGLPVLEGALERSVAVAASMDARGYGRTARVPAAVRHTTNVLTLGGLLGVCAGTYGLLAAEGAGYGVPLLVAGLLAAMAGLRLGGARSVRTRYRPDRWGVRAWLIAGSGAAVAAAMIWAGTADPAALHPGVVPLTAPVLPLWPAAAVLLGLLPAVVAPVPPSPTGFQEQV
;
A
#
# COMPACT_ATOMS: atom_id res chain seq x y z
N MET A 1 -49.82 -53.08 17.44
CA MET A 1 -50.02 -52.42 16.13
C MET A 1 -48.96 -51.35 15.96
N THR A 2 -48.06 -51.62 15.03
CA THR A 2 -46.84 -50.89 14.68
C THR A 2 -47.16 -49.63 13.87
N GLY A 3 -46.66 -48.47 14.31
CA GLY A 3 -46.70 -47.22 13.57
C GLY A 3 -45.28 -46.68 13.38
N THR A 4 -44.65 -47.08 12.28
CA THR A 4 -43.31 -46.67 11.84
C THR A 4 -43.40 -45.32 11.12
N THR A 5 -42.94 -44.23 11.72
CA THR A 5 -42.69 -42.97 11.00
C THR A 5 -41.24 -42.96 10.52
N ALA A 6 -41.07 -43.30 9.24
CA ALA A 6 -39.80 -43.24 8.53
C ALA A 6 -39.29 -41.79 8.47
N GLY A 7 -38.13 -41.56 9.09
CA GLY A 7 -37.36 -40.34 8.95
C GLY A 7 -36.90 -40.19 7.51
N ARG A 8 -37.33 -39.10 6.87
CA ARG A 8 -36.86 -38.67 5.55
C ARG A 8 -35.39 -38.26 5.69
N THR A 9 -34.48 -39.14 5.32
CA THR A 9 -33.07 -38.80 5.10
C THR A 9 -32.98 -37.95 3.84
N ASP A 10 -32.95 -36.63 4.01
CA ASP A 10 -32.63 -35.73 2.91
C ASP A 10 -31.20 -36.01 2.46
N THR A 11 -31.12 -36.57 1.26
CA THR A 11 -29.93 -36.89 0.49
C THR A 11 -28.98 -35.70 0.44
N ALA A 12 -27.80 -35.87 1.03
CA ALA A 12 -26.66 -35.02 0.84
C ALA A 12 -26.36 -34.89 -0.66
N THR A 13 -26.74 -33.76 -1.26
CA THR A 13 -26.28 -33.41 -2.60
C THR A 13 -24.78 -33.13 -2.53
N HIS A 14 -23.98 -34.16 -2.85
CA HIS A 14 -22.57 -34.05 -3.17
C HIS A 14 -22.44 -33.20 -4.43
N ARG A 15 -22.46 -31.86 -4.27
CA ARG A 15 -22.19 -30.93 -5.36
C ARG A 15 -20.70 -30.99 -5.68
N LEU A 16 -20.40 -31.32 -6.93
CA LEU A 16 -19.09 -31.38 -7.57
C LEU A 16 -18.18 -30.20 -7.13
N PRO A 17 -16.86 -30.40 -6.97
CA PRO A 17 -15.92 -29.34 -6.60
C PRO A 17 -15.67 -28.42 -7.79
N ALA A 18 -16.65 -27.57 -8.10
CA ALA A 18 -16.50 -26.51 -9.07
C ALA A 18 -15.52 -25.48 -8.50
N TRP A 19 -14.25 -25.53 -8.90
CA TRP A 19 -13.31 -24.41 -9.13
C TRP A 19 -13.43 -23.15 -8.22
N ARG A 20 -13.89 -23.33 -7.00
CA ARG A 20 -14.11 -22.28 -6.03
C ARG A 20 -12.90 -22.26 -5.14
N ALA A 21 -12.27 -21.10 -5.07
CA ALA A 21 -11.18 -20.88 -4.14
C ALA A 21 -11.65 -21.26 -2.71
N PRO A 22 -10.86 -22.04 -1.95
CA PRO A 22 -11.26 -22.52 -0.63
C PRO A 22 -11.47 -21.37 0.34
N ALA A 23 -12.34 -21.56 1.33
CA ALA A 23 -12.56 -20.59 2.40
C ALA A 23 -11.28 -20.39 3.24
N ALA A 24 -11.04 -19.17 3.69
CA ALA A 24 -9.86 -18.82 4.46
C ALA A 24 -9.94 -19.43 5.87
N THR A 25 -9.12 -20.45 6.12
CA THR A 25 -8.86 -21.02 7.44
C THR A 25 -7.54 -20.48 8.01
N ARG A 26 -7.29 -20.65 9.32
CA ARG A 26 -5.99 -20.29 9.93
C ARG A 26 -4.80 -21.00 9.27
N SER A 27 -5.00 -22.15 8.64
CA SER A 27 -3.95 -22.90 7.94
C SER A 27 -3.67 -22.39 6.51
N ASN A 28 -4.62 -21.70 5.88
CA ASN A 28 -4.51 -21.18 4.51
C ASN A 28 -4.35 -19.65 4.44
N ALA A 29 -4.15 -18.98 5.58
CA ALA A 29 -3.99 -17.53 5.63
C ALA A 29 -2.76 -17.10 4.79
N VAL A 30 -2.99 -16.24 3.80
CA VAL A 30 -1.91 -15.67 2.97
C VAL A 30 -1.13 -14.66 3.82
N PRO A 31 0.21 -14.77 3.90
CA PRO A 31 1.03 -13.79 4.60
C PRO A 31 0.80 -12.37 4.06
N ALA A 32 0.74 -11.38 4.95
CA ALA A 32 0.60 -9.97 4.58
C ALA A 32 1.68 -9.50 3.59
N GLY A 33 2.90 -10.04 3.72
CA GLY A 33 4.01 -9.74 2.82
C GLY A 33 3.76 -10.14 1.35
N ALA A 34 2.98 -11.20 1.08
CA ALA A 34 2.72 -11.64 -0.30
C ALA A 34 1.84 -10.61 -1.05
N TRP A 35 0.82 -10.06 -0.38
CA TRP A 35 -0.01 -8.99 -0.93
C TRP A 35 0.77 -7.70 -1.16
N TRP A 36 1.71 -7.38 -0.26
CA TRP A 36 2.61 -6.23 -0.44
C TRP A 36 3.57 -6.43 -1.61
N LEU A 37 4.21 -7.59 -1.74
CA LEU A 37 5.07 -7.89 -2.89
C LEU A 37 4.30 -7.83 -4.20
N TRP A 38 3.08 -8.38 -4.23
CA TRP A 38 2.21 -8.30 -5.40
C TRP A 38 1.87 -6.85 -5.78
N ALA A 39 1.42 -6.05 -4.81
CA ALA A 39 1.06 -4.65 -5.04
C ALA A 39 2.27 -3.79 -5.41
N LEU A 40 3.44 -4.04 -4.81
CA LEU A 40 4.69 -3.40 -5.20
C LEU A 40 5.07 -3.75 -6.64
N GLY A 41 4.88 -5.01 -7.06
CA GLY A 41 5.08 -5.41 -8.45
C GLY A 41 4.16 -4.67 -9.42
N LEU A 42 2.87 -4.52 -9.10
CA LEU A 42 1.95 -3.69 -9.88
C LEU A 42 2.32 -2.21 -9.89
N ALA A 43 2.78 -1.67 -8.75
CA ALA A 43 3.26 -0.29 -8.66
C ALA A 43 4.54 -0.08 -9.50
N THR A 44 5.47 -1.04 -9.48
CA THR A 44 6.65 -1.01 -10.35
C THR A 44 6.24 -1.07 -11.82
N ALA A 45 5.27 -1.90 -12.19
CA ALA A 45 4.72 -1.90 -13.55
C ALA A 45 4.10 -0.55 -13.94
N ALA A 46 3.30 0.05 -13.05
CA ALA A 46 2.71 1.38 -13.27
C ALA A 46 3.77 2.47 -13.40
N SER A 47 4.91 2.37 -12.70
CA SER A 47 5.98 3.36 -12.79
C SER A 47 6.71 3.35 -14.15
N ARG A 48 6.59 2.25 -14.92
CA ARG A 48 7.23 2.04 -16.23
C ARG A 48 6.37 2.45 -17.42
N THR A 49 5.16 2.97 -17.22
CA THR A 49 4.29 3.39 -18.32
C THR A 49 3.60 4.73 -18.03
N THR A 50 3.33 5.50 -19.08
CA THR A 50 2.44 6.66 -19.06
C THR A 50 1.21 6.44 -19.94
N ASN A 51 1.05 5.24 -20.51
CA ASN A 51 -0.10 4.89 -21.33
C ASN A 51 -1.37 4.77 -20.45
N PRO A 52 -2.38 5.63 -20.64
CA PRO A 52 -3.56 5.67 -19.78
C PRO A 52 -4.38 4.37 -19.84
N LEU A 53 -4.34 3.63 -20.95
CA LEU A 53 -5.07 2.36 -21.10
C LEU A 53 -4.43 1.26 -20.24
N LEU A 54 -3.10 1.19 -20.22
CA LEU A 54 -2.36 0.25 -19.37
C LEU A 54 -2.48 0.60 -17.89
N LEU A 55 -2.42 1.89 -17.54
CA LEU A 55 -2.65 2.36 -16.17
C LEU A 55 -4.07 2.04 -15.71
N GLY A 56 -5.07 2.26 -16.57
CA GLY A 56 -6.46 1.86 -16.33
C GLY A 56 -6.61 0.35 -16.13
N LEU A 57 -5.92 -0.45 -16.95
CA LEU A 57 -5.91 -1.91 -16.81
C LEU A 57 -5.27 -2.36 -15.48
N LEU A 58 -4.13 -1.79 -15.08
CA LEU A 58 -3.47 -2.07 -13.80
C LEU A 58 -4.39 -1.73 -12.62
N VAL A 59 -5.04 -0.56 -12.66
CA VAL A 59 -6.04 -0.16 -11.65
C VAL A 59 -7.23 -1.10 -11.65
N GLY A 60 -7.71 -1.53 -12.82
CA GLY A 60 -8.79 -2.50 -12.97
C GLY A 60 -8.45 -3.87 -12.40
N VAL A 61 -7.24 -4.40 -12.68
CA VAL A 61 -6.72 -5.65 -12.10
C VAL A 61 -6.63 -5.54 -10.58
N ALA A 62 -6.05 -4.45 -10.08
CA ALA A 62 -5.95 -4.21 -8.64
C ALA A 62 -7.34 -4.14 -7.99
N GLY A 63 -8.27 -3.39 -8.60
CA GLY A 63 -9.64 -3.22 -8.12
C GLY A 63 -10.43 -4.53 -8.15
N TYR A 64 -10.25 -5.35 -9.18
CA TYR A 64 -10.91 -6.66 -9.28
C TYR A 64 -10.41 -7.62 -8.20
N VAL A 65 -9.10 -7.71 -7.98
CA VAL A 65 -8.53 -8.54 -6.90
C VAL A 65 -9.01 -8.08 -5.54
N VAL A 66 -9.04 -6.75 -5.29
CA VAL A 66 -9.59 -6.19 -4.05
C VAL A 66 -11.07 -6.52 -3.92
N ALA A 67 -11.89 -6.33 -4.95
CA ALA A 67 -13.30 -6.63 -4.90
C ALA A 67 -13.59 -8.12 -4.64
N ALA A 68 -12.80 -9.01 -5.26
CA ALA A 68 -12.94 -10.45 -5.11
C ALA A 68 -12.45 -10.99 -3.76
N ARG A 69 -11.48 -10.33 -3.12
CA ARG A 69 -10.74 -10.88 -1.97
C ARG A 69 -10.77 -10.02 -0.70
N ARG A 70 -11.39 -8.84 -0.73
CA ARG A 70 -11.54 -8.00 0.47
C ARG A 70 -12.39 -8.71 1.54
N THR A 71 -11.93 -8.66 2.78
CA THR A 71 -12.68 -9.07 3.98
C THR A 71 -13.67 -7.98 4.41
N ASP A 72 -14.72 -8.27 5.17
CA ASP A 72 -15.69 -7.26 5.69
C ASP A 72 -15.15 -6.32 6.80
N ALA A 73 -13.83 -6.22 6.92
CA ALA A 73 -13.18 -5.46 7.97
C ALA A 73 -13.10 -3.95 7.65
N PRO A 74 -12.98 -3.07 8.66
CA PRO A 74 -12.93 -1.61 8.44
C PRO A 74 -11.85 -1.15 7.46
N TRP A 75 -10.69 -1.80 7.44
CA TRP A 75 -9.58 -1.50 6.53
C TRP A 75 -9.85 -1.87 5.06
N ALA A 76 -10.83 -2.73 4.79
CA ALA A 76 -11.20 -3.11 3.43
C ALA A 76 -11.87 -1.96 2.65
N ARG A 77 -12.39 -0.95 3.34
CA ARG A 77 -12.93 0.27 2.73
C ARG A 77 -11.84 1.28 2.33
N SER A 78 -10.59 1.06 2.73
CA SER A 78 -9.47 1.95 2.40
C SER A 78 -9.26 2.10 0.89
N TYR A 79 -9.51 1.06 0.09
CA TYR A 79 -9.30 1.11 -1.35
C TYR A 79 -10.09 2.24 -2.04
N GLY A 80 -11.36 2.45 -1.64
CA GLY A 80 -12.18 3.54 -2.16
C GLY A 80 -11.63 4.93 -1.78
N MET A 81 -11.00 5.06 -0.61
CA MET A 81 -10.33 6.30 -0.21
C MET A 81 -9.10 6.57 -1.08
N PHE A 82 -8.28 5.56 -1.35
CA PHE A 82 -7.11 5.69 -2.22
C PHE A 82 -7.48 6.06 -3.66
N ILE A 83 -8.59 5.53 -4.21
CA ILE A 83 -9.13 5.97 -5.50
C ILE A 83 -9.51 7.46 -5.47
N ARG A 84 -10.23 7.91 -4.43
CA ARG A 84 -10.61 9.33 -4.29
C ARG A 84 -9.40 10.25 -4.20
N ILE A 85 -8.38 9.86 -3.43
CA ILE A 85 -7.14 10.63 -3.35
C ILE A 85 -6.41 10.61 -4.71
N GLY A 86 -6.39 9.49 -5.43
CA GLY A 86 -5.83 9.42 -6.78
C GLY A 86 -6.53 10.35 -7.76
N LEU A 87 -7.86 10.38 -7.77
CA LEU A 87 -8.65 11.32 -8.56
C LEU A 87 -8.38 12.78 -8.17
N PHE A 88 -8.23 13.05 -6.87
CA PHE A 88 -7.85 14.37 -6.38
C PHE A 88 -6.46 14.79 -6.88
N VAL A 89 -5.48 13.89 -6.88
CA VAL A 89 -4.14 14.16 -7.44
C VAL A 89 -4.21 14.49 -8.93
N ILE A 90 -5.02 13.77 -9.71
CA ILE A 90 -5.25 14.09 -11.13
C ILE A 90 -5.85 15.48 -11.28
N ALA A 91 -6.90 15.80 -10.51
CA ALA A 91 -7.57 17.09 -10.57
C ALA A 91 -6.62 18.25 -10.23
N VAL A 92 -5.83 18.11 -9.17
CA VAL A 92 -4.82 19.11 -8.77
C VAL A 92 -3.75 19.26 -9.84
N ARG A 93 -3.30 18.16 -10.46
CA ARG A 93 -2.29 18.21 -11.52
C ARG A 93 -2.81 18.88 -12.79
N LEU A 94 -4.07 18.62 -13.17
CA LEU A 94 -4.75 19.32 -14.25
C LEU A 94 -4.91 20.81 -13.94
N LEU A 95 -5.29 21.14 -12.71
CA LEU A 95 -5.44 22.52 -12.24
C LEU A 95 -4.10 23.29 -12.34
N PHE A 96 -3.03 22.70 -11.84
CA PHE A 96 -1.70 23.29 -11.96
C PHE A 96 -1.24 23.40 -13.42
N SER A 97 -1.55 22.42 -14.26
CA SER A 97 -1.28 22.51 -15.70
C SER A 97 -2.01 23.71 -16.31
N VAL A 98 -3.30 23.89 -16.04
CA VAL A 98 -4.08 25.04 -16.54
C VAL A 98 -3.50 26.39 -16.08
N PHE A 99 -3.07 26.51 -14.82
CA PHE A 99 -2.64 27.80 -14.26
C PHE A 99 -1.18 28.16 -14.51
N LEU A 100 -0.25 27.20 -14.45
CA LEU A 100 1.20 27.46 -14.54
C LEU A 100 1.73 27.36 -15.97
N GLY A 101 0.84 27.08 -16.93
CA GLY A 101 1.24 26.80 -18.31
C GLY A 101 2.12 25.54 -18.38
N SER A 102 2.40 25.09 -19.60
CA SER A 102 3.35 23.99 -19.81
C SER A 102 4.29 24.38 -20.95
N PRO A 103 5.58 24.06 -20.83
CA PRO A 103 6.54 24.24 -21.91
C PRO A 103 6.33 23.27 -23.09
N ILE A 104 5.27 22.44 -23.06
CA ILE A 104 4.95 21.50 -24.13
C ILE A 104 4.41 22.27 -25.36
N PRO A 105 5.02 22.12 -26.54
CA PRO A 105 4.48 22.67 -27.77
C PRO A 105 3.12 22.04 -28.05
N GLY A 106 2.06 22.85 -28.16
CA GLY A 106 0.73 22.39 -28.53
C GLY A 106 0.19 23.18 -29.71
N THR A 107 -0.35 22.48 -30.70
CA THR A 107 -0.99 23.09 -31.88
C THR A 107 -2.48 23.30 -31.64
N HIS A 108 -3.10 22.51 -30.76
CA HIS A 108 -4.54 22.56 -30.48
C HIS A 108 -4.87 23.36 -29.22
N THR A 109 -5.17 24.65 -29.39
CA THR A 109 -5.64 25.49 -28.27
C THR A 109 -7.11 25.27 -27.94
N LEU A 110 -7.39 25.10 -26.65
CA LEU A 110 -8.76 25.01 -26.13
C LEU A 110 -9.27 26.37 -25.64
N PHE A 111 -8.48 27.06 -24.81
CA PHE A 111 -8.83 28.38 -24.27
C PHE A 111 -7.59 29.18 -23.87
N THR A 112 -7.73 30.49 -23.73
CA THR A 112 -6.64 31.41 -23.37
C THR A 112 -6.95 32.09 -22.05
N LEU A 113 -6.08 31.92 -21.05
CA LEU A 113 -6.13 32.68 -19.81
C LEU A 113 -5.35 34.00 -19.98
N PRO A 114 -5.79 35.09 -19.32
CA PRO A 114 -5.02 36.32 -19.28
C PRO A 114 -3.64 36.05 -18.71
N GLU A 115 -2.61 36.41 -19.47
CA GLU A 115 -1.22 36.20 -19.10
C GLU A 115 -0.79 37.30 -18.13
N VAL A 116 -0.28 36.90 -16.97
CA VAL A 116 0.33 37.84 -16.03
C VAL A 116 1.81 37.91 -16.38
N PRO A 117 2.33 39.07 -16.84
CA PRO A 117 3.74 39.20 -17.16
C PRO A 117 4.55 39.01 -15.88
N LEU A 118 5.31 37.93 -15.82
CA LEU A 118 6.21 37.65 -14.70
C LEU A 118 7.55 38.38 -14.91
N PRO A 119 8.14 38.92 -13.82
CA PRO A 119 9.45 39.58 -13.87
C PRO A 119 10.56 38.63 -14.35
N ASP A 120 11.64 39.19 -14.91
CA ASP A 120 12.66 38.48 -15.70
C ASP A 120 13.32 37.27 -15.01
N TRP A 121 13.30 37.22 -13.66
CA TRP A 121 13.83 36.11 -12.86
C TRP A 121 12.92 34.86 -12.85
N ALA A 122 11.67 34.98 -13.29
CA ALA A 122 10.66 33.92 -13.36
C ALA A 122 10.26 33.54 -14.80
N LYS A 123 11.12 33.81 -15.80
CA LYS A 123 10.89 33.51 -17.24
C LYS A 123 10.62 32.02 -17.56
N GLY A 124 10.87 31.11 -16.63
CA GLY A 124 10.59 29.67 -16.78
C GLY A 124 9.17 29.25 -16.38
N VAL A 125 8.38 30.11 -15.73
CA VAL A 125 7.01 29.82 -15.30
C VAL A 125 6.07 30.83 -15.95
N ARG A 126 5.05 30.38 -16.67
CA ARG A 126 4.05 31.26 -17.29
C ARG A 126 2.74 31.13 -16.52
N ILE A 127 2.38 32.14 -15.75
CA ILE A 127 1.06 32.14 -15.09
C ILE A 127 0.00 32.56 -16.12
N GLY A 128 -0.84 31.61 -16.53
CA GLY A 128 -1.84 31.79 -17.58
C GLY A 128 -1.32 31.54 -19.00
N GLY A 129 -2.03 32.07 -19.99
CA GLY A 129 -1.72 31.90 -21.42
C GLY A 129 -2.58 30.85 -22.14
N ARG A 130 -2.09 30.37 -23.29
CA ARG A 130 -2.79 29.39 -24.14
C ARG A 130 -2.79 28.01 -23.49
N VAL A 131 -3.98 27.49 -23.16
CA VAL A 131 -4.15 26.11 -22.70
C VAL A 131 -4.38 25.21 -23.90
N THR A 132 -3.49 24.24 -24.09
CA THR A 132 -3.50 23.31 -25.22
C THR A 132 -4.00 21.93 -24.81
N ALA A 133 -4.58 21.18 -25.76
CA ALA A 133 -5.07 19.83 -25.51
C ALA A 133 -3.91 18.86 -25.15
N GLU A 134 -2.76 19.03 -25.81
CA GLU A 134 -1.52 18.27 -25.61
C GLU A 134 -1.00 18.42 -24.18
N GLN A 135 -0.99 19.64 -23.67
CA GLN A 135 -0.60 19.94 -22.29
C GLN A 135 -1.51 19.27 -21.26
N LEU A 136 -2.84 19.32 -21.48
CA LEU A 136 -3.80 18.70 -20.56
C LEU A 136 -3.68 17.18 -20.59
N LEU A 137 -3.50 16.58 -21.76
CA LEU A 137 -3.28 15.14 -21.92
C LEU A 137 -1.99 14.70 -21.25
N PHE A 138 -0.89 15.44 -21.39
CA PHE A 138 0.37 15.15 -20.71
C PHE A 138 0.19 15.16 -19.19
N ALA A 139 -0.44 16.22 -18.65
CA ALA A 139 -0.73 16.33 -17.23
C ALA A 139 -1.67 15.21 -16.74
N LEU A 140 -2.65 14.82 -17.56
CA LEU A 140 -3.54 13.70 -17.27
C LEU A 140 -2.79 12.38 -17.22
N TYR A 141 -1.90 12.09 -18.17
CA TYR A 141 -1.15 10.83 -18.25
C TYR A 141 -0.20 10.67 -17.07
N ASP A 142 0.56 11.72 -16.75
CA ASP A 142 1.41 11.68 -15.57
C ASP A 142 0.62 11.69 -14.25
N GLY A 143 -0.53 12.38 -14.21
CA GLY A 143 -1.43 12.36 -13.07
C GLY A 143 -2.00 10.96 -12.83
N ALA A 144 -2.42 10.29 -13.90
CA ALA A 144 -2.92 8.93 -13.89
C ALA A 144 -1.83 7.95 -13.40
N LYS A 145 -0.57 8.16 -13.78
CA LYS A 145 0.56 7.37 -13.27
C LYS A 145 0.69 7.48 -11.76
N LEU A 146 0.69 8.69 -11.22
CA LEU A 146 0.74 8.91 -9.76
C LEU A 146 -0.48 8.32 -9.04
N ALA A 147 -1.67 8.48 -9.63
CA ALA A 147 -2.91 7.90 -9.09
C ALA A 147 -2.85 6.37 -9.07
N ALA A 148 -2.37 5.73 -10.14
CA ALA A 148 -2.22 4.27 -10.21
C ALA A 148 -1.25 3.74 -9.14
N LEU A 149 -0.10 4.41 -8.93
CA LEU A 149 0.83 4.07 -7.86
C LEU A 149 0.16 4.12 -6.48
N LEU A 150 -0.59 5.20 -6.22
CA LEU A 150 -1.32 5.38 -4.97
C LEU A 150 -2.42 4.32 -4.78
N ILE A 151 -3.15 3.97 -5.84
CA ILE A 151 -4.18 2.93 -5.83
C ILE A 151 -3.57 1.54 -5.57
N CYS A 152 -2.39 1.23 -6.10
CA CYS A 152 -1.68 -0.03 -5.82
C CYS A 152 -1.34 -0.15 -4.32
N VAL A 153 -0.86 0.94 -3.70
CA VAL A 153 -0.64 0.98 -2.24
C VAL A 153 -1.96 0.81 -1.48
N GLY A 154 -3.04 1.42 -1.96
CA GLY A 154 -4.38 1.22 -1.42
C GLY A 154 -4.85 -0.23 -1.50
N ALA A 155 -4.53 -0.93 -2.59
CA ALA A 155 -4.86 -2.34 -2.76
C ALA A 155 -4.16 -3.21 -1.71
N ALA A 156 -2.85 -3.02 -1.51
CA ALA A 156 -2.11 -3.71 -0.44
C ALA A 156 -2.74 -3.50 0.94
N ASN A 157 -3.05 -2.25 1.30
CA ASN A 157 -3.64 -1.93 2.60
C ASN A 157 -5.07 -2.48 2.78
N SER A 158 -5.82 -2.66 1.69
CA SER A 158 -7.15 -3.24 1.75
C SER A 158 -7.14 -4.77 1.86
N LEU A 159 -6.11 -5.43 1.31
CA LEU A 159 -5.95 -6.89 1.26
C LEU A 159 -5.14 -7.45 2.44
N ALA A 160 -4.18 -6.69 2.96
CA ALA A 160 -3.32 -7.11 4.06
C ALA A 160 -3.73 -6.42 5.37
N ASN A 161 -3.85 -7.21 6.44
CA ASN A 161 -4.06 -6.64 7.77
C ASN A 161 -2.75 -5.98 8.28
N PRO A 162 -2.75 -4.66 8.56
CA PRO A 162 -1.55 -3.94 9.00
C PRO A 162 -0.96 -4.48 10.31
N ALA A 163 -1.80 -4.97 11.24
CA ALA A 163 -1.32 -5.60 12.47
C ALA A 163 -0.61 -6.95 12.21
N ARG A 164 -0.99 -7.67 11.15
CA ARG A 164 -0.27 -8.90 10.75
C ARG A 164 1.09 -8.57 10.11
N LEU A 165 1.16 -7.49 9.34
CA LEU A 165 2.43 -7.02 8.78
C LEU A 165 3.43 -6.66 9.90
N LEU A 166 2.98 -5.96 10.94
CA LEU A 166 3.78 -5.65 12.13
C LEU A 166 4.30 -6.91 12.84
N LYS A 167 3.47 -7.95 12.97
CA LYS A 167 3.87 -9.23 13.56
C LYS A 167 4.91 -10.00 12.71
N SER A 168 5.00 -9.69 11.41
CA SER A 168 5.98 -10.29 10.51
C SER A 168 7.31 -9.53 10.45
N LEU A 169 7.43 -8.38 11.15
CA LEU A 169 8.68 -7.63 11.20
C LEU A 169 9.81 -8.45 11.85
N PRO A 170 11.06 -8.31 11.37
CA PRO A 170 12.21 -8.96 11.99
C PRO A 170 12.39 -8.50 13.44
N GLY A 171 12.94 -9.38 14.28
CA GLY A 171 13.13 -9.11 15.71
C GLY A 171 14.01 -7.88 16.01
N ALA A 172 14.83 -7.45 15.06
CA ALA A 172 15.59 -6.19 15.16
C ALA A 172 14.69 -4.96 15.32
N LEU A 173 13.46 -5.00 14.81
CA LEU A 173 12.47 -3.93 14.91
C LEU A 173 11.46 -4.19 16.03
N TYR A 174 11.75 -5.08 16.99
CA TYR A 174 10.81 -5.46 18.03
C TYR A 174 10.34 -4.26 18.86
N GLU A 175 11.25 -3.40 19.29
CA GLU A 175 10.93 -2.21 20.09
C GLU A 175 10.02 -1.24 19.32
N ALA A 176 10.37 -0.96 18.06
CA ALA A 176 9.54 -0.17 17.16
C ALA A 176 8.18 -0.82 16.89
N GLY A 177 8.15 -2.15 16.70
CA GLY A 177 6.94 -2.92 16.47
C GLY A 177 5.99 -2.90 17.65
N VAL A 178 6.51 -3.06 18.88
CA VAL A 178 5.74 -2.94 20.13
C VAL A 178 5.17 -1.54 20.25
N ALA A 179 5.97 -0.49 20.03
CA ALA A 179 5.50 0.89 20.06
C ALA A 179 4.34 1.12 19.08
N VAL A 180 4.45 0.63 17.84
CA VAL A 180 3.38 0.76 16.84
C VAL A 180 2.13 -0.04 17.20
N VAL A 181 2.28 -1.28 17.70
CA VAL A 181 1.13 -2.11 18.13
C VAL A 181 0.39 -1.45 19.30
N VAL A 182 1.13 -0.88 20.25
CA VAL A 182 0.60 -0.12 21.37
C VAL A 182 -0.13 1.13 20.85
N ALA A 183 0.47 1.90 19.93
CA ALA A 183 -0.16 3.05 19.29
C ALA A 183 -1.45 2.68 18.54
N MET A 184 -1.46 1.59 17.77
CA MET A 184 -2.66 1.12 17.05
C MET A 184 -3.79 0.73 17.99
N THR A 185 -3.47 0.29 19.20
CA THR A 185 -4.46 -0.05 20.23
C THR A 185 -4.97 1.20 20.94
N PHE A 186 -4.10 2.18 21.20
CA PHE A 186 -4.47 3.44 21.86
C PHE A 186 -5.17 4.44 20.96
N ALA A 187 -4.87 4.49 19.66
CA ALA A 187 -5.48 5.41 18.72
C ALA A 187 -7.02 5.38 18.72
N PRO A 188 -7.72 4.22 18.60
CA PRO A 188 -9.18 4.19 18.66
C PRO A 188 -9.72 4.64 20.03
N ASN A 189 -9.01 4.34 21.12
CA ASN A 189 -9.39 4.77 22.47
C ASN A 189 -9.29 6.29 22.61
N MET A 190 -8.24 6.91 22.08
CA MET A 190 -8.09 8.37 22.07
C MET A 190 -9.20 9.05 21.25
N VAL A 191 -9.58 8.47 20.11
CA VAL A 191 -10.71 8.99 19.32
C VAL A 191 -12.01 8.91 20.13
N ALA A 192 -12.26 7.79 20.81
CA ALA A 192 -13.43 7.64 21.68
C ALA A 192 -13.44 8.67 22.82
N ASP A 193 -12.29 8.95 23.45
CA ASP A 193 -12.15 9.99 24.47
C ASP A 193 -12.46 11.39 23.93
N VAL A 194 -11.91 11.73 22.76
CA VAL A 194 -12.19 13.01 22.10
C VAL A 194 -13.68 13.16 21.79
N LEU A 195 -14.32 12.09 21.29
CA LEU A 195 -15.75 12.09 21.00
C LEU A 195 -16.58 12.25 22.28
N ARG A 196 -16.25 11.53 23.35
CA ARG A 196 -16.90 11.67 24.66
C ARG A 196 -16.79 13.10 25.21
N LEU A 197 -15.60 13.70 25.15
CA LEU A 197 -15.36 15.08 25.60
C LEU A 197 -16.08 16.12 24.73
N ARG A 198 -16.14 15.91 23.41
CA ARG A 198 -16.94 16.77 22.51
C ARG A 198 -18.42 16.72 22.89
N THR A 199 -18.97 15.52 23.11
CA THR A 199 -20.36 15.33 23.53
C THR A 199 -20.65 15.97 24.88
N ALA A 200 -19.80 15.75 25.89
CA ALA A 200 -19.95 16.35 27.21
C ALA A 200 -19.93 17.88 27.17
N ARG A 201 -19.09 18.49 26.32
CA ARG A 201 -19.06 19.94 26.18
C ARG A 201 -20.26 20.50 25.42
N ARG A 202 -20.73 19.78 24.40
CA ARG A 202 -22.00 20.11 23.71
C ARG A 202 -23.17 20.11 24.69
N LEU A 203 -23.26 19.12 25.58
CA LEU A 203 -24.29 19.06 26.63
C LEU A 203 -24.16 20.19 27.66
N ARG A 204 -22.95 20.72 27.87
CA ARG A 204 -22.69 21.87 28.77
C ARG A 204 -22.81 23.23 28.06
N GLY A 205 -23.38 23.29 26.86
CA GLY A 205 -23.53 24.52 26.07
C GLY A 205 -22.22 25.17 25.65
N ARG A 206 -21.10 24.46 25.73
CA ARG A 206 -19.77 24.99 25.39
C ARG A 206 -19.47 24.80 23.90
N PRO A 207 -18.83 25.78 23.24
CA PRO A 207 -18.47 25.67 21.83
C PRO A 207 -17.50 24.51 21.59
N THR A 208 -17.78 23.71 20.56
CA THR A 208 -16.99 22.54 20.19
C THR A 208 -15.93 22.82 19.12
N GLY A 209 -15.90 24.04 18.56
CA GLY A 209 -15.00 24.46 17.49
C GLY A 209 -14.02 25.57 17.89
N GLY A 210 -12.94 25.72 17.12
CA GLY A 210 -11.90 26.73 17.32
C GLY A 210 -10.67 26.25 18.09
N VAL A 211 -9.56 27.00 18.00
CA VAL A 211 -8.25 26.66 18.60
C VAL A 211 -8.37 26.48 20.12
N ARG A 212 -9.14 27.34 20.79
CA ARG A 212 -9.37 27.26 22.23
C ARG A 212 -10.14 25.99 22.62
N ALA A 213 -11.13 25.59 21.81
CA ALA A 213 -11.85 24.34 22.04
C ALA A 213 -10.94 23.13 21.83
N VAL A 214 -10.02 23.16 20.86
CA VAL A 214 -9.02 22.11 20.60
C VAL A 214 -8.08 21.96 21.80
N LEU A 215 -7.48 23.04 22.31
CA LEU A 215 -6.60 23.00 23.49
C LEU A 215 -7.32 22.42 24.72
N GLN A 216 -8.58 22.80 24.93
CA GLN A 216 -9.40 22.32 26.04
C GLN A 216 -9.86 20.85 25.90
N ILE A 217 -9.88 20.24 24.70
CA ILE A 217 -10.06 18.78 24.56
C ILE A 217 -8.72 18.08 24.67
N GLY A 218 -7.71 18.68 24.05
CA GLY A 218 -6.40 18.09 23.88
C GLY A 218 -5.75 17.82 25.22
N LEU A 219 -5.78 18.79 26.14
CA LEU A 219 -5.13 18.67 27.43
C LEU A 219 -5.66 17.47 28.27
N PRO A 220 -6.99 17.32 28.50
CA PRO A 220 -7.51 16.12 29.20
C PRO A 220 -7.24 14.80 28.47
N VAL A 221 -7.24 14.81 27.14
CA VAL A 221 -6.96 13.58 26.35
C VAL A 221 -5.49 13.20 26.46
N LEU A 222 -4.58 14.18 26.49
CA LEU A 222 -3.16 13.96 26.70
C LEU A 222 -2.89 13.45 28.12
N GLU A 223 -3.51 14.05 29.13
CA GLU A 223 -3.44 13.57 30.51
C GLU A 223 -3.90 12.12 30.63
N GLY A 224 -5.09 11.78 30.12
CA GLY A 224 -5.57 10.39 30.10
C GLY A 224 -4.71 9.46 29.25
N ALA A 225 -4.07 9.95 28.19
CA ALA A 225 -3.11 9.17 27.41
C ALA A 225 -1.81 8.92 28.21
N LEU A 226 -1.31 9.88 28.98
CA LEU A 226 -0.14 9.73 29.84
C LEU A 226 -0.41 8.71 30.96
N GLU A 227 -1.54 8.80 31.65
CA GLU A 227 -1.93 7.83 32.68
C GLU A 227 -1.98 6.40 32.13
N ARG A 228 -2.62 6.20 30.97
CA ARG A 228 -2.66 4.89 30.30
C ARG A 228 -1.28 4.41 29.84
N SER A 229 -0.42 5.32 29.39
CA SER A 229 0.94 4.98 28.98
C SER A 229 1.76 4.48 30.16
N VAL A 230 1.65 5.15 31.32
CA VAL A 230 2.28 4.73 32.58
C VAL A 230 1.73 3.38 33.05
N ALA A 231 0.41 3.19 33.01
CA ALA A 231 -0.20 1.92 33.40
C ALA A 231 0.23 0.75 32.49
N VAL A 232 0.30 0.98 31.18
CA VAL A 232 0.80 -0.04 30.23
C VAL A 232 2.27 -0.32 30.46
N ALA A 233 3.11 0.71 30.67
CA ALA A 233 4.53 0.53 30.97
C ALA A 233 4.74 -0.31 32.25
N ALA A 234 4.01 -0.01 33.34
CA ALA A 234 4.06 -0.80 34.57
C ALA A 234 3.64 -2.26 34.36
N SER A 235 2.58 -2.49 33.58
CA SER A 235 2.13 -3.86 33.25
C SER A 235 3.12 -4.63 32.36
N MET A 236 3.85 -3.92 31.49
CA MET A 236 4.87 -4.49 30.61
C MET A 236 6.10 -4.89 31.43
N ASP A 237 6.54 -4.04 32.36
CA ASP A 237 7.67 -4.31 33.25
C ASP A 237 7.38 -5.52 34.16
N ALA A 238 6.19 -5.59 34.75
CA ALA A 238 5.74 -6.74 35.56
C ALA A 238 5.74 -8.07 34.76
N ARG A 239 5.48 -8.01 33.45
CA ARG A 239 5.54 -9.17 32.54
C ARG A 239 6.94 -9.47 32.00
N GLY A 240 7.95 -8.71 32.42
CA GLY A 240 9.35 -8.87 32.01
C GLY A 240 9.67 -8.37 30.60
N TYR A 241 8.84 -7.47 30.03
CA TYR A 241 9.21 -6.76 28.79
C TYR A 241 10.44 -5.88 29.05
N GLY A 242 11.30 -5.72 28.04
CA GLY A 242 12.50 -4.88 28.13
C GLY A 242 13.77 -5.59 28.63
N ARG A 243 13.69 -6.87 29.04
CA ARG A 243 14.89 -7.69 29.28
C ARG A 243 15.62 -7.96 27.97
N THR A 244 16.63 -7.16 27.67
CA THR A 244 17.54 -7.35 26.56
C THR A 244 18.60 -8.39 26.93
N ALA A 245 18.92 -9.29 26.00
CA ALA A 245 20.10 -10.13 26.16
C ALA A 245 21.34 -9.20 26.22
N ARG A 246 22.30 -9.47 27.12
CA ARG A 246 23.59 -8.75 27.10
C ARG A 246 24.34 -9.13 25.83
N VAL A 247 24.48 -8.19 24.90
CA VAL A 247 25.12 -8.43 23.60
C VAL A 247 26.46 -7.68 23.54
N PRO A 248 27.55 -8.31 23.06
CA PRO A 248 28.83 -7.64 22.88
C PRO A 248 28.72 -6.39 22.02
N ALA A 249 29.46 -5.34 22.37
CA ALA A 249 29.43 -4.05 21.65
C ALA A 249 29.76 -4.20 20.15
N ALA A 250 30.67 -5.12 19.81
CA ALA A 250 31.03 -5.43 18.43
C ALA A 250 29.80 -5.87 17.61
N VAL A 251 29.00 -6.80 18.12
CA VAL A 251 27.80 -7.31 17.44
C VAL A 251 26.76 -6.20 17.26
N ARG A 252 26.64 -5.29 18.24
CA ARG A 252 25.76 -4.11 18.14
C ARG A 252 26.21 -3.19 17.01
N HIS A 253 27.51 -2.87 16.96
CA HIS A 253 28.06 -1.99 15.94
C HIS A 253 27.96 -2.61 14.54
N THR A 254 28.32 -3.88 14.38
CA THR A 254 28.16 -4.64 13.13
C THR A 254 26.70 -4.64 12.66
N THR A 255 25.74 -4.85 13.56
CA THR A 255 24.32 -4.78 13.20
C THR A 255 23.92 -3.39 12.69
N ASN A 256 24.36 -2.32 13.36
CA ASN A 256 24.04 -0.95 12.96
C ASN A 256 24.68 -0.60 11.61
N VAL A 257 25.95 -0.98 11.40
CA VAL A 257 26.67 -0.76 10.15
C VAL A 257 26.01 -1.53 9.00
N LEU A 258 25.68 -2.81 9.19
CA LEU A 258 25.00 -3.60 8.15
C LEU A 258 23.59 -3.09 7.85
N THR A 259 22.82 -2.68 8.86
CA THR A 259 21.45 -2.17 8.64
C THR A 259 21.45 -0.79 7.99
N LEU A 260 22.21 0.17 8.52
CA LEU A 260 22.29 1.53 7.97
C LEU A 260 23.01 1.53 6.62
N GLY A 261 24.15 0.86 6.52
CA GLY A 261 24.90 0.69 5.27
C GLY A 261 24.08 -0.03 4.20
N GLY A 262 23.32 -1.07 4.60
CA GLY A 262 22.38 -1.75 3.72
C GLY A 262 21.26 -0.85 3.22
N LEU A 263 20.62 -0.07 4.10
CA LEU A 263 19.60 0.92 3.70
C LEU A 263 20.16 1.97 2.75
N LEU A 264 21.34 2.52 3.05
CA LEU A 264 22.02 3.48 2.17
C LEU A 264 22.37 2.86 0.81
N GLY A 265 22.82 1.60 0.79
CA GLY A 265 23.07 0.84 -0.43
C GLY A 265 21.79 0.62 -1.25
N VAL A 266 20.65 0.33 -0.60
CA VAL A 266 19.36 0.23 -1.28
C VAL A 266 18.94 1.57 -1.89
N CYS A 267 19.10 2.68 -1.16
CA CYS A 267 18.82 4.02 -1.68
C CYS A 267 19.71 4.35 -2.88
N ALA A 268 21.03 4.16 -2.76
CA ALA A 268 22.00 4.42 -3.81
C ALA A 268 21.80 3.51 -5.03
N GLY A 269 21.52 2.23 -4.81
CA GLY A 269 21.20 1.27 -5.89
C GLY A 269 19.91 1.61 -6.62
N THR A 270 18.86 2.00 -5.89
CA THR A 270 17.59 2.44 -6.49
C THR A 270 17.78 3.72 -7.30
N TYR A 271 18.55 4.68 -6.79
CA TYR A 271 18.92 5.89 -7.52
C TYR A 271 19.72 5.55 -8.80
N GLY A 272 20.70 4.65 -8.71
CA GLY A 272 21.47 4.18 -9.87
C GLY A 272 20.59 3.53 -10.95
N LEU A 273 19.57 2.77 -10.57
CA LEU A 273 18.59 2.21 -11.50
C LEU A 273 17.70 3.24 -12.19
N LEU A 274 17.50 4.41 -11.56
CA LEU A 274 16.70 5.50 -12.09
C LEU A 274 17.54 6.50 -12.89
N ALA A 275 18.85 6.53 -12.70
CA ALA A 275 19.78 7.38 -13.43
C ALA A 275 20.08 6.83 -14.83
N ALA A 276 20.15 7.71 -15.83
CA ALA A 276 20.37 7.33 -17.23
C ALA A 276 21.68 6.55 -17.47
N GLU A 277 22.72 6.82 -16.69
CA GLU A 277 24.04 6.18 -16.79
C GLU A 277 24.32 5.17 -15.66
N GLY A 278 23.37 4.96 -14.74
CA GLY A 278 23.58 4.19 -13.51
C GLY A 278 23.24 2.70 -13.60
N ALA A 279 22.78 2.22 -14.77
CA ALA A 279 22.23 0.88 -14.93
C ALA A 279 23.23 -0.26 -14.60
N GLY A 280 24.53 -0.05 -14.86
CA GLY A 280 25.56 -1.08 -14.66
C GLY A 280 25.88 -1.37 -13.18
N TYR A 281 25.87 -0.36 -12.31
CA TYR A 281 26.16 -0.52 -10.88
C TYR A 281 24.90 -0.49 -9.99
N GLY A 282 23.76 -0.01 -10.50
CA GLY A 282 22.51 0.08 -9.74
C GLY A 282 22.00 -1.27 -9.24
N VAL A 283 21.94 -2.29 -10.11
CA VAL A 283 21.52 -3.66 -9.74
C VAL A 283 22.44 -4.28 -8.68
N PRO A 284 23.77 -4.40 -8.89
CA PRO A 284 24.64 -5.05 -7.91
C PRO A 284 24.67 -4.29 -6.58
N LEU A 285 24.64 -2.95 -6.60
CA LEU A 285 24.59 -2.14 -5.38
C LEU A 285 23.28 -2.31 -4.61
N LEU A 286 22.14 -2.38 -5.32
CA LEU A 286 20.83 -2.66 -4.72
C LEU A 286 20.82 -4.05 -4.07
N VAL A 287 21.33 -5.07 -4.76
CA VAL A 287 21.41 -6.45 -4.23
C VAL A 287 22.33 -6.50 -3.01
N ALA A 288 23.52 -5.91 -3.08
CA ALA A 288 24.46 -5.84 -1.96
C ALA A 288 23.85 -5.10 -0.76
N GLY A 289 23.20 -3.95 -0.99
CA GLY A 289 22.49 -3.19 0.03
C GLY A 289 21.36 -3.99 0.68
N LEU A 290 20.56 -4.69 -0.11
CA LEU A 290 19.48 -5.55 0.38
C LEU A 290 20.00 -6.70 1.23
N LEU A 291 21.08 -7.37 0.77
CA LEU A 291 21.72 -8.46 1.52
C LEU A 291 22.33 -7.96 2.83
N ALA A 292 23.01 -6.81 2.82
CA ALA A 292 23.57 -6.18 4.00
C ALA A 292 22.46 -5.81 5.01
N ALA A 293 21.37 -5.19 4.54
CA ALA A 293 20.22 -4.85 5.39
C ALA A 293 19.59 -6.12 5.99
N MET A 294 19.39 -7.17 5.18
CA MET A 294 18.83 -8.44 5.62
C MET A 294 19.71 -9.14 6.67
N ALA A 295 21.02 -9.15 6.45
CA ALA A 295 22.00 -9.71 7.39
C ALA A 295 22.02 -8.91 8.70
N GLY A 296 22.00 -7.58 8.64
CA GLY A 296 21.88 -6.71 9.81
C GLY A 296 20.58 -6.98 10.59
N LEU A 297 19.44 -7.11 9.91
CA LEU A 297 18.15 -7.42 10.55
C LEU A 297 18.10 -8.84 11.14
N ARG A 298 18.75 -9.82 10.50
CA ARG A 298 18.85 -11.20 11.01
C ARG A 298 19.73 -11.29 12.25
N LEU A 299 20.93 -10.71 12.20
CA LEU A 299 21.83 -10.57 13.36
C LEU A 299 21.11 -9.81 14.49
N GLY A 300 20.34 -8.79 14.13
CA GLY A 300 19.55 -8.02 15.07
C GLY A 300 18.43 -8.80 15.74
N GLY A 301 17.77 -9.69 15.00
CA GLY A 301 16.66 -10.50 15.46
C GLY A 301 17.04 -11.70 16.32
N ALA A 302 18.27 -12.23 16.19
CA ALA A 302 18.78 -13.31 17.04
C ALA A 302 18.93 -12.90 18.53
N ARG A 303 18.80 -11.60 18.84
CA ARG A 303 19.00 -11.00 20.17
C ARG A 303 17.73 -10.92 21.02
N SER A 304 16.56 -11.23 20.45
CA SER A 304 15.26 -11.09 21.12
C SER A 304 14.85 -12.41 21.79
N VAL A 305 14.71 -12.38 23.12
CA VAL A 305 14.10 -13.48 23.88
C VAL A 305 12.61 -13.50 23.54
N ARG A 306 12.19 -14.48 22.74
CA ARG A 306 10.88 -14.50 22.08
C ARG A 306 9.87 -15.34 22.86
N THR A 307 8.68 -14.80 23.10
CA THR A 307 7.47 -15.63 23.21
C THR A 307 7.05 -16.07 21.80
N ARG A 308 6.71 -17.34 21.64
CA ARG A 308 6.68 -18.04 20.34
C ARG A 308 5.49 -17.55 19.48
N TYR A 309 5.67 -16.48 18.70
CA TYR A 309 4.77 -16.20 17.57
C TYR A 309 4.95 -17.31 16.54
N ARG A 310 3.87 -17.99 16.16
CA ARG A 310 3.88 -18.99 15.09
C ARG A 310 3.54 -18.24 13.78
N PRO A 311 4.54 -17.90 12.95
CA PRO A 311 4.29 -17.16 11.71
C PRO A 311 3.40 -17.96 10.76
N ASP A 312 2.58 -17.24 10.00
CA ASP A 312 1.83 -17.82 8.88
C ASP A 312 2.83 -18.44 7.90
N ARG A 313 2.61 -19.70 7.49
CA ARG A 313 3.53 -20.43 6.62
C ARG A 313 3.50 -19.82 5.22
N TRP A 314 4.68 -19.57 4.64
CA TRP A 314 4.78 -19.14 3.25
C TRP A 314 4.56 -20.33 2.31
N GLY A 315 3.29 -20.62 2.01
CA GLY A 315 2.89 -21.72 1.13
C GLY A 315 2.97 -21.37 -0.35
N VAL A 316 2.66 -22.35 -1.20
CA VAL A 316 2.63 -22.22 -2.67
C VAL A 316 1.74 -21.04 -3.11
N ARG A 317 0.59 -20.83 -2.47
CA ARG A 317 -0.32 -19.70 -2.77
C ARG A 317 0.33 -18.34 -2.54
N ALA A 318 1.13 -18.20 -1.48
CA ALA A 318 1.84 -16.96 -1.18
C ALA A 318 2.90 -16.67 -2.25
N TRP A 319 3.63 -17.71 -2.69
CA TRP A 319 4.57 -17.62 -3.82
C TRP A 319 3.89 -17.27 -5.13
N LEU A 320 2.73 -17.87 -5.43
CA LEU A 320 1.98 -17.57 -6.64
C LEU A 320 1.48 -16.11 -6.66
N ILE A 321 0.99 -15.59 -5.53
CA ILE A 321 0.54 -14.19 -5.42
C ILE A 321 1.71 -13.23 -5.56
N ALA A 322 2.78 -13.43 -4.79
CA ALA A 322 3.96 -12.57 -4.87
C ALA A 322 4.63 -12.66 -6.24
N GLY A 323 4.77 -13.87 -6.77
CA GLY A 323 5.36 -14.18 -8.07
C GLY A 323 4.57 -13.59 -9.22
N SER A 324 3.23 -13.53 -9.15
CA SER A 324 2.44 -12.92 -10.21
C SER A 324 2.67 -11.40 -10.31
N GLY A 325 2.77 -10.70 -9.18
CA GLY A 325 3.13 -9.27 -9.19
C GLY A 325 4.57 -9.03 -9.66
N ALA A 326 5.51 -9.88 -9.24
CA ALA A 326 6.90 -9.82 -9.71
C ALA A 326 7.01 -10.09 -11.22
N ALA A 327 6.23 -11.04 -11.75
CA ALA A 327 6.17 -11.34 -13.18
C ALA A 327 5.61 -10.15 -13.98
N VAL A 328 4.54 -9.50 -13.50
CA VAL A 328 4.00 -8.27 -14.12
C VAL A 328 5.06 -7.16 -14.14
N ALA A 329 5.78 -6.95 -13.03
CA ALA A 329 6.86 -5.96 -12.96
C ALA A 329 7.98 -6.27 -13.96
N ALA A 330 8.49 -7.50 -13.98
CA ALA A 330 9.56 -7.92 -14.87
C ALA A 330 9.16 -7.81 -16.34
N ALA A 331 7.94 -8.23 -16.69
CA ALA A 331 7.42 -8.14 -18.05
C ALA A 331 7.26 -6.68 -18.52
N MET A 332 6.83 -5.78 -17.64
CA MET A 332 6.71 -4.35 -17.97
C MET A 332 8.08 -3.65 -18.05
N ILE A 333 9.04 -4.05 -17.23
CA ILE A 333 10.43 -3.58 -17.36
C ILE A 333 11.01 -4.03 -18.70
N TRP A 334 10.81 -5.29 -19.07
CA TRP A 334 11.28 -5.85 -20.34
C TRP A 334 10.58 -5.22 -21.55
N ALA A 335 9.25 -5.00 -21.48
CA ALA A 335 8.53 -4.26 -22.50
C ALA A 335 9.10 -2.84 -22.68
N GLY A 336 9.55 -2.20 -21.59
CA GLY A 336 10.26 -0.92 -21.62
C GLY A 336 11.59 -0.93 -22.37
N THR A 337 12.23 -2.09 -22.51
CA THR A 337 13.44 -2.25 -23.33
C THR A 337 13.15 -2.67 -24.77
N ALA A 338 12.06 -3.41 -25.00
CA ALA A 338 11.70 -3.91 -26.32
C ALA A 338 10.97 -2.86 -27.19
N ASP A 339 10.04 -2.11 -26.59
CA ASP A 339 9.28 -1.07 -27.28
C ASP A 339 8.92 0.08 -26.31
N PRO A 340 9.84 1.06 -26.13
CA PRO A 340 9.59 2.22 -25.28
C PRO A 340 8.42 3.10 -25.76
N ALA A 341 8.18 3.16 -27.07
CA ALA A 341 7.18 4.04 -27.67
C ALA A 341 5.75 3.57 -27.36
N ALA A 342 5.52 2.26 -27.32
CA ALA A 342 4.23 1.69 -26.93
C ALA A 342 3.83 1.97 -25.46
N LEU A 343 4.82 2.10 -24.57
CA LEU A 343 4.60 2.35 -23.13
C LEU A 343 4.48 3.82 -22.78
N HIS A 344 4.99 4.70 -23.65
CA HIS A 344 5.02 6.13 -23.49
C HIS A 344 4.44 6.83 -24.73
N PRO A 345 3.11 6.77 -24.92
CA PRO A 345 2.49 7.45 -26.05
C PRO A 345 2.79 8.95 -26.01
N GLY A 346 3.27 9.49 -27.13
CA GLY A 346 3.54 10.90 -27.30
C GLY A 346 2.26 11.71 -27.32
N VAL A 347 2.31 12.93 -26.77
CA VAL A 347 1.21 13.90 -26.85
C VAL A 347 1.37 14.89 -28.02
N VAL A 348 2.53 14.86 -28.68
CA VAL A 348 2.86 15.69 -29.85
C VAL A 348 3.46 14.76 -30.92
N PRO A 349 2.79 14.51 -32.05
CA PRO A 349 1.42 14.93 -32.40
C PRO A 349 0.34 14.22 -31.57
N LEU A 350 -0.86 14.83 -31.48
CA LEU A 350 -2.03 14.22 -30.86
C LEU A 350 -2.44 12.94 -31.60
N THR A 351 -2.11 11.80 -31.02
CA THR A 351 -2.51 10.49 -31.51
C THR A 351 -3.21 9.72 -30.40
N ALA A 352 -4.25 8.97 -30.75
CA ALA A 352 -4.94 8.15 -29.77
C ALA A 352 -3.99 7.04 -29.25
N PRO A 353 -3.84 6.86 -27.93
CA PRO A 353 -2.98 5.82 -27.40
C PRO A 353 -3.55 4.45 -27.79
N VAL A 354 -2.71 3.62 -28.40
CA VAL A 354 -3.06 2.22 -28.73
C VAL A 354 -2.79 1.36 -27.49
N LEU A 355 -3.59 0.30 -27.30
CA LEU A 355 -3.34 -0.69 -26.26
C LEU A 355 -2.31 -1.71 -26.77
N PRO A 356 -1.08 -1.74 -26.24
CA PRO A 356 -0.12 -2.75 -26.64
C PRO A 356 -0.54 -4.10 -26.04
N LEU A 357 -0.90 -5.04 -26.92
CA LEU A 357 -1.54 -6.31 -26.53
C LEU A 357 -0.65 -7.18 -25.65
N TRP A 358 0.67 -7.21 -25.91
CA TRP A 358 1.61 -8.01 -25.14
C TRP A 358 1.80 -7.47 -23.69
N PRO A 359 2.13 -6.19 -23.47
CA PRO A 359 2.12 -5.60 -22.12
C PRO A 359 0.76 -5.73 -21.43
N ALA A 360 -0.34 -5.57 -22.15
CA ALA A 360 -1.68 -5.75 -21.60
C ALA A 360 -1.89 -7.20 -21.11
N ALA A 361 -1.51 -8.21 -21.90
CA ALA A 361 -1.56 -9.61 -21.51
C ALA A 361 -0.67 -9.91 -20.30
N ALA A 362 0.52 -9.29 -20.21
CA ALA A 362 1.40 -9.43 -19.06
C ALA A 362 0.75 -8.88 -17.78
N VAL A 363 0.07 -7.74 -17.84
CA VAL A 363 -0.66 -7.16 -16.70
C VAL A 363 -1.76 -8.10 -16.19
N LEU A 364 -2.38 -8.90 -17.05
CA LEU A 364 -3.41 -9.88 -16.65
C LEU A 364 -2.86 -10.99 -15.74
N LEU A 365 -1.55 -11.27 -15.75
CA LEU A 365 -0.93 -12.16 -14.74
C LEU A 365 -1.18 -11.65 -13.32
N GLY A 366 -1.35 -10.34 -13.15
CA GLY A 366 -1.73 -9.70 -11.89
C GLY A 366 -3.09 -10.14 -11.34
N LEU A 367 -3.96 -10.75 -12.15
CA LEU A 367 -5.26 -11.31 -11.73
C LEU A 367 -5.15 -12.67 -11.04
N LEU A 368 -4.01 -13.34 -11.10
CA LEU A 368 -3.79 -14.66 -10.50
C LEU A 368 -4.23 -14.75 -9.01
N PRO A 369 -3.99 -13.74 -8.15
CA PRO A 369 -4.50 -13.74 -6.78
C PRO A 369 -6.02 -13.81 -6.68
N ALA A 370 -6.76 -13.30 -7.67
CA ALA A 370 -8.22 -13.38 -7.68
C ALA A 370 -8.72 -14.83 -7.82
N VAL A 371 -7.89 -15.79 -8.23
CA VAL A 371 -8.25 -17.21 -8.31
C VAL A 371 -7.58 -18.01 -7.19
N VAL A 372 -6.31 -17.69 -6.88
CA VAL A 372 -5.48 -18.49 -5.97
C VAL A 372 -5.63 -18.10 -4.50
N ALA A 373 -6.00 -16.86 -4.19
CA ALA A 373 -6.21 -16.47 -2.79
C ALA A 373 -7.46 -17.16 -2.22
N PRO A 374 -7.45 -17.61 -0.95
CA PRO A 374 -8.64 -18.12 -0.30
C PRO A 374 -9.77 -17.07 -0.25
N VAL A 375 -11.03 -17.48 -0.32
CA VAL A 375 -12.19 -16.59 -0.14
C VAL A 375 -12.33 -16.29 1.36
N PRO A 376 -12.51 -15.02 1.79
CA PRO A 376 -12.83 -14.75 3.19
C PRO A 376 -14.13 -15.47 3.62
N PRO A 377 -14.22 -15.96 4.86
CA PRO A 377 -15.43 -16.63 5.32
C PRO A 377 -16.63 -15.68 5.27
N SER A 378 -17.74 -16.14 4.70
CA SER A 378 -18.99 -15.39 4.67
C SER A 378 -19.59 -15.27 6.09
N PRO A 379 -20.16 -14.11 6.47
CA PRO A 379 -20.68 -13.87 7.82
C PRO A 379 -21.78 -14.84 8.27
N THR A 380 -22.46 -15.53 7.34
CA THR A 380 -23.51 -16.52 7.64
C THR A 380 -22.99 -17.81 8.28
N GLY A 381 -21.71 -18.16 8.12
CA GLY A 381 -21.13 -19.38 8.71
C GLY A 381 -20.76 -19.25 10.19
N PHE A 382 -20.83 -18.05 10.78
CA PHE A 382 -20.49 -17.85 12.20
C PHE A 382 -21.64 -18.20 13.14
N GLN A 383 -22.89 -18.27 12.64
CA GLN A 383 -24.05 -18.63 13.46
C GLN A 383 -24.25 -20.15 13.62
N GLU A 384 -23.62 -20.99 12.80
CA GLU A 384 -23.72 -22.46 12.92
C GLU A 384 -22.61 -23.10 13.77
N GLN A 385 -21.68 -22.31 14.31
CA GLN A 385 -20.51 -22.82 15.05
C GLN A 385 -20.34 -22.25 16.48
N VAL A 386 -21.36 -21.56 17.01
CA VAL A 386 -21.40 -21.14 18.42
C VAL A 386 -22.41 -21.96 19.19
#